data_AF-A0A0F9UQI8-F1
#
_entry.id   AF-A0A0F9UQI8-F1
#
_cell.length_a   1.000
_cell.length_b   1.000
_cell.length_c   1.000
_cell.angle_alpha   90.00
_cell.angle_beta   90.00
_cell.angle_gamma   90.00
#
_symmetry.space_group_name_H-M   'P 1'
#
loop_
_entity.id
_entity.type
_entity.pdbx_description
1 polymer ?
#
loop_
_entity_poly.entity_id
_entity_poly.type
_entity_poly.pdbx_seq_one_letter_code
_entity_poly.pdbx_strand_id
1 'polypeptide(L)'
;MLLSWDYVMNPDSVEAAIYMSWERRLSRNVWDLYIPEEARRVFPRRSLKKMIDFLQAPDSQFGPNPSSARDALLIKSLEEGISGLVKRLGSDTSKWQYGQEKFHHIKIRHMLGSTVKPELRAELEVGLYPGEEIAIQ
;
A
#
# COMPACT_ATOMS: atom_id res chain seq x y z
N MET A 1 -13.36 -11.73 -6.79
CA MET A 1 -12.01 -11.14 -6.87
C MET A 1 -11.36 -11.13 -5.48
N LEU A 2 -11.56 -10.12 -4.62
CA LEU A 2 -10.96 -10.16 -3.27
C LEU A 2 -11.48 -11.29 -2.37
N LEU A 3 -12.79 -11.60 -2.43
CA LEU A 3 -13.38 -12.71 -1.67
C LEU A 3 -12.90 -14.10 -2.11
N SER A 4 -12.26 -14.19 -3.27
CA SER A 4 -11.72 -15.43 -3.85
C SER A 4 -10.19 -15.44 -3.86
N TRP A 5 -9.56 -14.42 -3.27
CA TRP A 5 -8.11 -14.28 -3.22
C TRP A 5 -7.52 -15.20 -2.14
N ASP A 6 -6.29 -15.67 -2.37
CA ASP A 6 -5.54 -16.56 -1.50
C ASP A 6 -4.70 -15.83 -0.43
N TYR A 7 -4.78 -14.49 -0.40
CA TYR A 7 -4.03 -13.60 0.49
C TYR A 7 -2.52 -13.56 0.22
N VAL A 8 -2.07 -14.09 -0.92
CA VAL A 8 -0.67 -14.06 -1.32
C VAL A 8 -0.37 -12.77 -2.08
N MET A 9 0.63 -12.02 -1.61
CA MET A 9 1.09 -10.75 -2.21
C MET A 9 1.98 -10.98 -3.43
N ASN A 10 1.54 -11.84 -4.35
CA ASN A 10 2.30 -12.19 -5.54
C ASN A 10 2.48 -10.94 -6.45
N PRO A 11 3.70 -10.69 -6.98
CA PRO A 11 3.97 -9.63 -7.95
C PRO A 11 2.95 -9.51 -9.10
N ASP A 12 2.47 -10.61 -9.63
CA ASP A 12 1.57 -10.61 -10.78
C ASP A 12 0.09 -10.50 -10.39
N SER A 13 -0.22 -10.42 -9.09
CA SER A 13 -1.59 -10.41 -8.59
C SER A 13 -2.24 -9.02 -8.67
N VAL A 14 -3.41 -8.98 -9.31
CA VAL A 14 -4.32 -7.82 -9.32
C VAL A 14 -4.89 -7.60 -7.92
N GLU A 15 -5.32 -8.68 -7.26
CA GLU A 15 -5.93 -8.64 -5.92
C GLU A 15 -4.96 -8.09 -4.88
N ALA A 16 -3.68 -8.50 -4.92
CA ALA A 16 -2.63 -7.95 -4.06
C ALA A 16 -2.45 -6.43 -4.27
N ALA A 17 -2.52 -5.96 -5.52
CA ALA A 17 -2.47 -4.53 -5.82
C ALA A 17 -3.67 -3.77 -5.23
N ILE A 18 -4.88 -4.32 -5.36
CA ILE A 18 -6.10 -3.75 -4.78
C ILE A 18 -6.03 -3.72 -3.26
N TYR A 19 -5.67 -4.84 -2.62
CA TYR A 19 -5.54 -4.95 -1.18
C TYR A 19 -4.55 -3.94 -0.61
N MET A 20 -3.34 -3.84 -1.18
CA MET A 20 -2.32 -2.88 -0.75
C MET A 20 -2.81 -1.43 -0.90
N SER A 21 -3.50 -1.11 -2.00
CA SER A 21 -4.02 0.24 -2.21
C SER A 21 -5.12 0.59 -1.20
N TRP A 22 -6.03 -0.35 -0.96
CA TRP A 22 -7.10 -0.23 0.02
C TRP A 22 -6.56 -0.09 1.44
N GLU A 23 -5.66 -0.96 1.89
CA GLU A 23 -5.08 -0.94 3.24
C GLU A 23 -4.41 0.41 3.53
N ARG A 24 -3.59 0.91 2.59
CA ARG A 24 -2.92 2.21 2.72
C ARG A 24 -3.91 3.36 2.80
N ARG A 25 -5.06 3.25 2.13
CA ARG A 25 -6.10 4.28 2.17
C ARG A 25 -6.92 4.20 3.44
N LEU A 26 -7.29 2.99 3.86
CA LEU A 26 -7.98 2.71 5.11
C LEU A 26 -7.16 3.20 6.31
N SER A 27 -5.87 2.88 6.34
CA SER A 27 -4.94 3.35 7.37
C SER A 27 -4.89 4.88 7.40
N ARG A 28 -4.88 5.54 6.25
CA ARG A 28 -4.98 7.01 6.22
C ARG A 28 -6.27 7.51 6.85
N ASN A 29 -7.40 7.03 6.33
CA ASN A 29 -8.72 7.45 6.75
C ASN A 29 -9.02 7.17 8.24
N VAL A 30 -8.60 6.03 8.78
CA VAL A 30 -8.77 5.71 10.22
C VAL A 30 -7.96 6.67 11.06
N TRP A 31 -6.65 6.77 10.82
CA TRP A 31 -5.77 7.59 11.66
C TRP A 31 -6.07 9.09 11.54
N ASP A 32 -6.71 9.54 10.47
CA ASP A 32 -7.18 10.92 10.34
C ASP A 32 -8.37 11.24 11.29
N LEU A 33 -9.09 10.22 11.81
CA LEU A 33 -10.10 10.38 12.87
C LEU A 33 -9.48 10.51 14.27
N TYR A 34 -8.31 9.88 14.49
CA TYR A 34 -7.68 9.80 15.80
C TYR A 34 -6.55 10.81 16.00
N ILE A 35 -5.96 11.33 14.91
CA ILE A 35 -4.81 12.22 14.95
C ILE A 35 -5.20 13.56 14.30
N PRO A 36 -5.32 14.64 15.09
CA PRO A 36 -5.48 15.99 14.59
C PRO A 36 -4.39 16.35 13.59
N GLU A 37 -4.71 17.18 12.59
CA GLU A 37 -3.81 17.47 11.48
C GLU A 37 -2.45 18.01 11.96
N GLU A 38 -2.47 18.85 12.99
CA GLU A 38 -1.31 19.47 13.61
C GLU A 38 -0.36 18.45 14.25
N ALA A 39 -0.91 17.32 14.74
CA ALA A 39 -0.16 16.26 15.41
C ALA A 39 0.37 15.17 14.45
N ARG A 40 -0.06 15.15 13.18
CA ARG A 40 0.33 14.08 12.23
C ARG A 40 1.83 14.02 11.96
N ARG A 41 2.54 15.16 12.05
CA ARG A 41 4.00 15.24 11.85
C ARG A 41 4.81 14.57 12.96
N VAL A 42 4.27 14.54 14.18
CA VAL A 42 4.97 13.96 15.35
C VAL A 42 4.65 12.48 15.58
N PHE A 43 3.62 11.95 14.91
CA PHE A 43 3.26 10.53 14.93
C PHE A 43 3.41 9.88 13.53
N PRO A 44 4.65 9.71 13.03
CA PRO A 44 4.88 9.16 11.69
C PRO A 44 4.54 7.66 11.61
N ARG A 45 4.50 6.95 12.74
CA ARG A 45 4.23 5.51 12.79
C ARG A 45 2.77 5.25 13.16
N ARG A 46 2.07 4.59 12.25
CA ARG A 46 0.66 4.19 12.37
C ARG A 46 0.61 2.68 12.64
N SER A 47 0.12 2.28 13.82
CA SER A 47 0.10 0.86 14.22
C SER A 47 -1.04 0.12 13.53
N LEU A 48 -0.71 -0.92 12.74
CA LEU A 48 -1.72 -1.78 12.11
C LEU A 48 -2.62 -2.45 13.15
N LYS A 49 -2.03 -2.94 14.26
CA LYS A 49 -2.79 -3.57 15.34
C LYS A 49 -3.83 -2.61 15.92
N LYS A 50 -3.44 -1.38 16.25
CA LYS A 50 -4.39 -0.38 16.79
C LYS A 50 -5.49 -0.03 15.81
N MET A 51 -5.16 0.10 14.52
CA MET A 51 -6.17 0.29 13.49
C MET A 51 -7.18 -0.85 13.47
N ILE A 52 -6.73 -2.10 13.54
CA ILE A 52 -7.62 -3.28 13.61
C ILE A 52 -8.47 -3.25 14.87
N ASP A 53 -7.88 -2.95 16.03
CA ASP A 53 -8.62 -2.84 17.31
C ASP A 53 -9.77 -1.81 17.19
N PHE A 54 -9.51 -0.63 16.60
CA PHE A 54 -10.52 0.41 16.36
C PHE A 54 -11.61 -0.01 15.36
N LEU A 55 -11.26 -0.80 14.35
CA LEU A 55 -12.22 -1.28 13.35
C LEU A 55 -13.09 -2.43 13.89
N GLN A 56 -12.56 -3.23 14.81
CA GLN A 56 -13.31 -4.30 15.49
C GLN A 56 -14.27 -3.75 16.55
N ALA A 57 -13.85 -2.72 17.27
CA ALA A 57 -14.65 -2.04 18.29
C ALA A 57 -14.66 -0.51 18.03
N PRO A 58 -15.48 -0.03 17.07
CA PRO A 58 -15.52 1.38 16.74
C PRO A 58 -16.11 2.19 17.90
N ASP A 59 -15.37 3.22 18.32
CA ASP A 59 -15.72 4.08 19.44
C ASP A 59 -16.36 5.40 18.98
N SER A 60 -16.52 6.35 19.91
CA SER A 60 -17.13 7.65 19.63
C SER A 60 -16.38 8.49 18.60
N GLN A 61 -15.13 8.18 18.27
CA GLN A 61 -14.38 8.90 17.24
C GLN A 61 -14.95 8.66 15.83
N PHE A 62 -15.69 7.55 15.63
CA PHE A 62 -16.45 7.30 14.41
C PHE A 62 -17.78 8.10 14.35
N GLY A 63 -18.14 8.81 15.42
CA GLY A 63 -19.36 9.61 15.50
C GLY A 63 -20.52 8.89 16.22
N PRO A 64 -21.76 9.40 16.08
CA PRO A 64 -22.90 8.95 16.89
C PRO A 64 -23.37 7.53 16.58
N ASN A 65 -23.07 7.01 15.38
CA ASN A 65 -23.38 5.64 14.95
C ASN A 65 -22.09 4.91 14.52
N PRO A 66 -21.22 4.49 15.47
CA PRO A 66 -19.86 4.03 15.16
C PRO A 66 -19.79 2.89 14.16
N SER A 67 -20.65 1.87 14.29
CA SER A 67 -20.66 0.70 13.39
C SER A 67 -20.98 1.08 11.95
N SER A 68 -21.99 1.91 11.73
CA SER A 68 -22.38 2.35 10.38
C SER A 68 -21.31 3.25 9.76
N ALA A 69 -20.71 4.14 10.55
CA ALA A 69 -19.61 4.98 10.11
C ALA A 69 -18.36 4.17 9.76
N ARG A 70 -18.04 3.12 10.54
CA ARG A 70 -16.97 2.16 10.25
C ARG A 70 -17.19 1.45 8.92
N ASP A 71 -18.41 0.97 8.66
CA ASP A 71 -18.75 0.29 7.40
C ASP A 71 -18.62 1.25 6.20
N ALA A 72 -19.12 2.48 6.34
CA ALA A 72 -18.96 3.52 5.32
C ALA A 72 -17.48 3.89 5.07
N LEU A 73 -16.66 3.94 6.13
CA LEU A 73 -15.22 4.22 6.02
C LEU A 73 -14.49 3.13 5.25
N LEU A 74 -14.83 1.85 5.48
CA LEU A 74 -14.25 0.71 4.76
C LEU A 74 -14.54 0.78 3.26
N ILE A 75 -15.79 1.08 2.89
CA ILE A 75 -16.23 1.22 1.49
C ILE A 75 -15.54 2.42 0.83
N LYS A 76 -15.59 3.59 1.48
CA LYS A 76 -14.93 4.82 0.98
C LYS A 76 -13.43 4.58 0.72
N SER A 77 -12.76 3.90 1.65
CA SER A 77 -11.33 3.60 1.52
C SER A 77 -11.04 2.69 0.32
N LEU A 78 -11.96 1.78 -0.02
CA LEU A 78 -11.84 0.89 -1.17
C LEU A 78 -12.02 1.64 -2.48
N GLU A 79 -13.05 2.48 -2.57
CA GLU A 79 -13.29 3.34 -3.73
C GLU A 79 -12.09 4.27 -4.00
N GLU A 80 -11.58 4.91 -2.95
CA GLU A 80 -10.40 5.78 -3.03
C GLU A 80 -9.13 4.99 -3.40
N GLY A 81 -8.96 3.78 -2.87
CA GLY A 81 -7.87 2.87 -3.22
C GLY A 81 -7.90 2.45 -4.70
N ILE A 82 -9.07 2.08 -5.21
CA ILE A 82 -9.28 1.73 -6.63
C ILE A 82 -9.06 2.96 -7.52
N SER A 83 -9.60 4.12 -7.15
CA SER A 83 -9.38 5.37 -7.88
C SER A 83 -7.89 5.71 -7.98
N GLY A 84 -7.14 5.49 -6.89
CA GLY A 84 -5.68 5.64 -6.87
C GLY A 84 -4.97 4.69 -7.83
N LEU A 85 -5.39 3.43 -7.90
CA LEU A 85 -4.85 2.46 -8.86
C LEU A 85 -5.17 2.83 -10.30
N VAL A 86 -6.41 3.23 -10.61
CA VAL A 86 -6.80 3.68 -11.95
C VAL A 86 -5.93 4.85 -12.41
N LYS A 87 -5.71 5.84 -11.54
CA LYS A 87 -4.83 6.99 -11.85
C LYS A 87 -3.38 6.58 -12.10
N ARG A 88 -2.89 5.55 -11.41
CA ARG A 88 -1.48 5.16 -11.41
C ARG A 88 -1.14 4.12 -12.49
N LEU A 89 -2.04 3.17 -12.72
CA LEU A 89 -1.82 1.98 -13.55
C LEU A 89 -2.73 1.92 -14.78
N GLY A 90 -3.73 2.82 -14.88
CA GLY A 90 -4.71 2.86 -15.97
C GLY A 90 -6.03 2.16 -15.59
N SER A 91 -7.05 2.33 -16.44
CA SER A 91 -8.41 1.84 -16.20
C SER A 91 -8.61 0.35 -16.45
N ASP A 92 -7.68 -0.31 -17.13
CA ASP A 92 -7.76 -1.75 -17.43
C ASP A 92 -7.22 -2.56 -16.25
N THR A 93 -8.14 -3.08 -15.42
CA THR A 93 -7.81 -3.82 -14.20
C THR A 93 -7.05 -5.13 -14.48
N SER A 94 -7.23 -5.72 -15.66
CA SER A 94 -6.54 -6.97 -16.03
C SER A 94 -5.03 -6.79 -16.22
N LYS A 95 -4.58 -5.55 -16.41
CA LYS A 95 -3.17 -5.19 -16.59
C LYS A 95 -2.47 -4.78 -15.29
N TRP A 96 -3.20 -4.74 -14.18
CA TRP A 96 -2.60 -4.37 -12.91
C TRP A 96 -1.78 -5.52 -12.36
N GLN A 97 -0.56 -5.21 -11.94
CA GLN A 97 0.35 -6.13 -11.28
C GLN A 97 0.86 -5.44 -10.04
N TYR A 98 0.79 -6.12 -8.90
CA TYR A 98 1.32 -5.62 -7.64
C TYR A 98 2.81 -5.22 -7.76
N GLY A 99 3.62 -6.08 -8.37
CA GLY A 99 5.07 -5.98 -8.49
C GLY A 99 5.59 -5.04 -9.59
N GLN A 100 4.72 -4.41 -10.38
CA GLN A 100 5.19 -3.63 -11.53
C GLN A 100 5.94 -2.35 -11.10
N GLU A 101 6.81 -1.86 -11.99
CA GLU A 101 7.62 -0.65 -11.77
C GLU A 101 6.76 0.56 -11.36
N LYS A 102 5.57 0.70 -11.94
CA LYS A 102 4.68 1.81 -11.58
C LYS A 102 3.98 1.63 -10.24
N PHE A 103 4.10 0.51 -9.50
CA PHE A 103 3.42 0.27 -8.22
C PHE A 103 4.34 -0.10 -7.04
N HIS A 104 4.57 -1.39 -6.77
CA HIS A 104 5.35 -1.90 -5.65
C HIS A 104 6.53 -2.74 -6.13
N HIS A 105 7.66 -2.10 -6.38
CA HIS A 105 8.90 -2.75 -6.82
C HIS A 105 10.08 -2.28 -5.96
N ILE A 106 11.15 -3.07 -5.96
CA ILE A 106 12.40 -2.71 -5.32
C ILE A 106 13.47 -2.56 -6.40
N LYS A 107 14.17 -1.42 -6.39
CA LYS A 107 15.39 -1.24 -7.17
C LYS A 107 16.58 -1.11 -6.22
N ILE A 108 17.45 -2.11 -6.21
CA ILE A 108 18.67 -2.10 -5.40
C ILE A 108 19.75 -1.39 -6.21
N ARG A 109 20.21 -0.24 -5.71
CA ARG A 109 21.28 0.53 -6.34
C ARG A 109 22.59 0.25 -5.64
N HIS A 110 23.62 -0.03 -6.43
CA HIS A 110 24.97 -0.19 -5.90
C HIS A 110 25.53 1.16 -5.41
N MET A 111 26.25 1.17 -4.28
CA MET A 111 26.78 2.40 -3.67
C MET A 111 27.67 3.19 -4.62
N LEU A 112 28.49 2.49 -5.42
CA LEU A 112 29.36 3.12 -6.44
C LEU A 112 28.63 3.44 -7.75
N GLY A 113 27.39 2.98 -7.93
CA GLY A 113 26.65 3.15 -9.17
C GLY A 113 26.64 4.61 -9.63
N SER A 114 26.38 5.55 -8.72
CA SER A 114 26.33 6.98 -9.04
C SER A 114 27.65 7.58 -9.56
N THR A 115 28.79 6.94 -9.28
CA THR A 115 30.14 7.48 -9.50
C THR A 115 30.87 6.80 -10.67
N VAL A 116 30.43 5.62 -11.09
CA VAL A 116 31.04 4.88 -12.20
C VAL A 116 30.42 5.19 -13.55
N LYS A 117 31.11 4.80 -14.63
CA LYS A 117 30.60 4.89 -16.01
C LYS A 117 29.32 4.04 -16.17
N PRO A 118 28.40 4.40 -17.07
CA PRO A 118 27.11 3.72 -17.25
C PRO A 118 27.22 2.20 -17.48
N GLU A 119 28.26 1.77 -18.20
CA GLU A 119 28.49 0.36 -18.52
C GLU A 119 28.80 -0.43 -17.24
N LEU A 120 29.72 0.09 -16.41
CA LEU A 120 30.06 -0.50 -15.12
C LEU A 120 28.93 -0.36 -14.10
N ARG A 121 28.11 0.70 -14.18
CA ARG A 121 26.90 0.84 -13.36
C ARG A 121 25.91 -0.29 -13.66
N ALA A 122 25.72 -0.65 -14.93
CA ALA A 122 24.80 -1.71 -15.32
C ALA A 122 25.24 -3.09 -14.82
N GLU A 123 26.54 -3.35 -14.74
CA GLU A 123 27.08 -4.57 -14.13
C GLU A 123 26.93 -4.60 -12.59
N LEU A 124 26.98 -3.44 -11.94
CA LEU A 124 26.91 -3.33 -10.48
C LEU A 124 25.47 -3.24 -9.95
N GLU A 125 24.53 -2.66 -10.70
CA GLU A 125 23.12 -2.56 -10.29
C GLU A 125 22.44 -3.92 -10.42
N VAL A 126 21.81 -4.38 -9.33
CA VAL A 126 20.88 -5.50 -9.40
C VAL A 126 19.66 -5.00 -10.17
N GLY A 127 19.16 -5.77 -11.15
CA GLY A 127 18.02 -5.41 -12.00
C GLY A 127 16.74 -5.02 -11.23
N LEU A 128 15.66 -4.68 -11.95
CA LEU A 128 14.36 -4.45 -11.29
C LEU A 128 13.83 -5.78 -10.77
N TYR A 129 13.73 -5.92 -9.44
CA TYR A 129 13.13 -7.09 -8.82
C TYR A 129 11.73 -6.75 -8.32
N PRO A 130 10.72 -7.57 -8.65
CA PRO A 130 9.46 -7.54 -7.93
C PRO A 130 9.76 -7.88 -6.46
N GLY A 131 9.31 -7.04 -5.53
CA GLY A 131 9.76 -7.12 -4.14
C GLY A 131 9.23 -8.39 -3.44
N GLU A 132 10.04 -9.45 -3.38
CA GLU A 132 10.21 -10.36 -2.22
C GLU A 132 11.28 -11.47 -2.39
N GLU A 133 12.00 -11.57 -3.51
CA GLU A 133 13.20 -12.45 -3.60
C GLU A 133 14.49 -11.65 -3.42
N ILE A 134 14.87 -11.39 -2.17
CA ILE A 134 16.26 -11.13 -1.81
C ILE A 134 16.67 -12.26 -0.85
N ALA A 135 17.01 -13.41 -1.42
CA ALA A 135 17.81 -14.40 -0.71
C ALA A 135 19.22 -13.81 -0.57
N ILE A 136 19.51 -13.24 0.61
CA ILE A 136 20.88 -12.92 1.00
C ILE A 136 21.56 -14.28 1.24
N GLN A 137 22.43 -14.68 0.33
CA GLN A 137 23.46 -15.70 0.59
C GLN A 137 24.56 -15.10 1.47
#